data_AF-A0A2N2G262-F1
#
_entry.id   AF-A0A2N2G262-F1
#
_cell.length_a   1.000
_cell.length_b   1.000
_cell.length_c   1.000
_cell.angle_alpha   90.00
_cell.angle_beta   90.00
_cell.angle_gamma   90.00
#
_symmetry.space_group_name_H-M   'P 1'
#
loop_
_entity.id
_entity.type
_entity.pdbx_description
1 polymer ?
#
loop_
_entity_poly.entity_id
_entity_poly.type
_entity_poly.pdbx_seq_one_letter_code
_entity_poly.pdbx_strand_id
1 'polypeptide(L)'
;SSLLDIANNLKTEFMKFKDLSDITIFSDSDKELLISFDENKIDAFGLDKLAVIDAVKSMSTIFPVGVIKDVSKHYYLSTFNGEKDIEAIKNTIIRTGDTSIFLKDIATLSFTLADVDTISHFNGEPNISIGVNKSKTGDAILLVKKIKEILQKQESLYPNVKFKTYTDTSVWIKNRLNTVVSNILFGLCLLFLALFYFINSRIALVVAIGIPTSFMIGLMFAEFFGYSLNMLSLLGALIALGMIVDEAIVVGENIYRHMEMGKDKFQATIDGAVEVFPAVLTATATTVFAFLPILLMSGEVGVFMQILPIMITILLLSSLLEAFFFLPLHAKQLYKINKEEKRSERIWEYNKKIYATILNYILYRKYKSLVVLVLSIIGLTVLFAKNSKFQFMPTFDTTQVYITGSVGVGKAIEQTEQKVYDIERLLLEKIDFKTDISSISSVIGMKLDGKNQPQNEEFYFHIFVDLHERAPQNLFDKFINPYLSLEYDDTFMIRQKSAQEIEEEIKEVFQQHIIPNEFEELNVFSLKAGIVKNDIEIAIMASDDEKTKNAIAVLEEKLGTIKGVSNIANDL
;
A
#
# COMPACT_ATOMS: atom_id res chain seq x y z
N SER A 1 -14.44 27.94 -11.93
CA SER A 1 -15.77 27.34 -12.18
C SER A 1 -15.71 26.12 -13.11
N SER A 2 -15.10 26.20 -14.30
CA SER A 2 -15.09 25.07 -15.26
C SER A 2 -14.38 23.80 -14.77
N LEU A 3 -13.23 23.92 -14.09
CA LEU A 3 -12.50 22.75 -13.57
C LEU A 3 -13.28 22.02 -12.48
N LEU A 4 -13.96 22.77 -11.59
CA LEU A 4 -14.73 22.18 -10.50
C LEU A 4 -15.98 21.46 -11.01
N ASP A 5 -16.65 22.04 -12.01
CA ASP A 5 -17.78 21.39 -12.69
C ASP A 5 -17.33 20.06 -13.36
N ILE A 6 -16.12 20.03 -13.97
CA ILE A 6 -15.52 18.81 -14.52
C ILE A 6 -15.20 17.78 -13.42
N ALA A 7 -14.60 18.23 -12.31
CA ALA A 7 -14.26 17.37 -11.18
C ALA A 7 -15.51 16.72 -10.55
N ASN A 8 -16.60 17.48 -10.39
CA ASN A 8 -17.87 16.98 -9.88
C ASN A 8 -18.53 15.96 -10.83
N ASN A 9 -18.41 16.16 -12.15
CA ASN A 9 -18.86 15.18 -13.13
C ASN A 9 -18.04 13.87 -13.03
N LEU A 10 -16.70 14.00 -12.95
CA LEU A 10 -15.80 12.86 -12.73
C LEU A 10 -16.12 12.11 -11.43
N LYS A 11 -16.35 12.82 -10.32
CA LYS A 11 -16.78 12.24 -9.05
C LYS A 11 -18.07 11.42 -9.23
N THR A 12 -19.05 11.96 -9.96
CA THR A 12 -20.32 11.26 -10.25
C THR A 12 -20.11 10.00 -11.10
N GLU A 13 -19.22 10.03 -12.09
CA GLU A 13 -18.85 8.84 -12.88
C GLU A 13 -18.14 7.80 -12.03
N PHE A 14 -17.17 8.21 -11.21
CA PHE A 14 -16.40 7.32 -10.35
C PHE A 14 -17.26 6.70 -9.24
N MET A 15 -18.22 7.43 -8.65
CA MET A 15 -19.15 6.90 -7.65
C MET A 15 -19.99 5.71 -8.16
N LYS A 16 -20.07 5.48 -9.47
CA LYS A 16 -20.74 4.29 -10.04
C LYS A 16 -19.94 3.00 -9.80
N PHE A 17 -18.65 3.08 -9.47
CA PHE A 17 -17.82 1.92 -9.18
C PHE A 17 -18.06 1.39 -7.77
N LYS A 18 -18.58 0.16 -7.68
CA LYS A 18 -18.79 -0.55 -6.40
C LYS A 18 -17.50 -0.81 -5.61
N ASP A 19 -16.36 -0.81 -6.30
CA ASP A 19 -15.06 -1.11 -5.73
C ASP A 19 -14.40 0.11 -5.07
N LEU A 20 -15.04 1.28 -5.07
CA LEU A 20 -14.61 2.49 -4.38
C LEU A 20 -15.31 2.63 -3.03
N SER A 21 -14.59 3.15 -2.03
CA SER A 21 -15.13 3.44 -0.70
C SER A 21 -15.43 4.92 -0.52
N ASP A 22 -14.54 5.79 -1.02
CA ASP A 22 -14.63 7.22 -0.83
C ASP A 22 -13.98 7.98 -2.00
N ILE A 23 -14.52 9.15 -2.31
CA ILE A 23 -14.03 10.05 -3.36
C ILE A 23 -14.11 11.48 -2.84
N THR A 24 -12.96 12.08 -2.62
CA THR A 24 -12.81 13.43 -2.06
C THR A 24 -12.28 14.37 -3.14
N ILE A 25 -12.84 15.57 -3.24
CA ILE A 25 -12.32 16.65 -4.08
C ILE A 25 -11.61 17.63 -3.17
N PHE A 26 -10.36 17.94 -3.48
CA PHE A 26 -9.58 18.99 -2.81
C PHE A 26 -9.66 20.27 -3.63
N SER A 27 -9.60 21.43 -2.99
CA SER A 27 -10.01 22.71 -3.58
C SER A 27 -11.47 22.73 -4.02
N ASP A 28 -12.33 22.00 -3.27
CA ASP A 28 -13.77 22.09 -3.44
C ASP A 28 -14.27 23.42 -2.87
N SER A 29 -15.23 24.03 -3.55
CA SER A 29 -15.85 25.27 -3.11
C SER A 29 -17.25 25.36 -3.68
N ASP A 30 -18.21 25.45 -2.77
CA ASP A 30 -19.61 25.56 -3.15
C ASP A 30 -19.91 26.94 -3.75
N LYS A 31 -20.85 26.98 -4.69
CA LYS A 31 -21.40 28.25 -5.18
C LYS A 31 -22.35 28.79 -4.12
N GLU A 32 -22.01 29.95 -3.57
CA GLU A 32 -22.83 30.66 -2.60
C GLU A 32 -23.43 31.93 -3.21
N LEU A 33 -24.63 32.28 -2.73
CA LEU A 33 -25.23 33.56 -3.03
C LEU A 33 -24.81 34.57 -1.96
N LEU A 34 -23.84 35.42 -2.29
CA LEU A 34 -23.45 36.52 -1.42
C LEU A 34 -24.47 37.65 -1.51
N ILE A 35 -25.11 37.96 -0.39
CA ILE A 35 -26.05 39.08 -0.24
C ILE A 35 -25.36 40.15 0.61
N SER A 36 -24.87 41.20 -0.04
CA SER A 36 -24.18 42.31 0.61
C SER A 36 -25.15 43.46 0.84
N PHE A 37 -25.51 43.69 2.10
CA PHE A 37 -26.45 44.75 2.49
C PHE A 37 -25.79 46.13 2.48
N ASP A 38 -26.48 47.13 1.92
CA ASP A 38 -26.08 48.53 1.97
C ASP A 38 -26.74 49.19 3.18
N GLU A 39 -25.97 49.32 4.26
CA GLU A 39 -26.46 49.87 5.53
C GLU A 39 -27.05 51.27 5.38
N ASN A 40 -26.45 52.12 4.54
CA ASN A 40 -26.94 53.50 4.36
C ASN A 40 -28.33 53.53 3.72
N LYS A 41 -28.61 52.61 2.80
CA LYS A 41 -29.93 52.49 2.19
C LYS A 41 -30.95 51.93 3.18
N ILE A 42 -30.59 50.91 3.94
CA ILE A 42 -31.45 50.35 5.00
C ILE A 42 -31.84 51.43 6.00
N ASP A 43 -30.87 52.21 6.46
CA ASP A 43 -31.07 53.33 7.39
C ASP A 43 -31.92 54.45 6.73
N ALA A 44 -31.71 54.76 5.44
CA ALA A 44 -32.51 55.75 4.71
C ALA A 44 -33.98 55.34 4.53
N PHE A 45 -34.27 54.03 4.45
CA PHE A 45 -35.64 53.49 4.46
C PHE A 45 -36.23 53.37 5.87
N GLY A 46 -35.46 53.69 6.92
CA GLY A 46 -35.90 53.63 8.33
C GLY A 46 -36.16 52.21 8.83
N LEU A 47 -35.49 51.21 8.25
CA LEU A 47 -35.72 49.80 8.55
C LEU A 47 -34.74 49.30 9.61
N ASP A 48 -35.20 48.39 10.48
CA ASP A 48 -34.32 47.73 11.44
C ASP A 48 -33.43 46.69 10.74
N LYS A 49 -32.11 46.77 10.98
CA LYS A 49 -31.10 45.92 10.33
C LYS A 49 -31.30 44.44 10.64
N LEU A 50 -31.64 44.09 11.89
CA LEU A 50 -31.87 42.70 12.29
C LEU A 50 -33.15 42.16 11.64
N ALA A 51 -34.22 42.96 11.63
CA ALA A 51 -35.48 42.59 10.97
C ALA A 51 -35.31 42.35 9.46
N VAL A 52 -34.43 43.12 8.79
CA VAL A 52 -34.08 42.89 7.38
C VAL A 52 -33.34 41.55 7.21
N ILE A 53 -32.35 41.26 8.06
CA ILE A 53 -31.61 39.99 8.01
C ILE A 53 -32.56 38.79 8.22
N ASP A 54 -33.46 38.88 9.20
CA ASP A 54 -34.42 37.82 9.50
C ASP A 54 -35.43 37.63 8.36
N ALA A 55 -35.89 38.73 7.74
CA ALA A 55 -36.76 38.67 6.57
C ALA A 55 -36.07 37.94 5.40
N VAL A 56 -34.79 38.22 5.13
CA VAL A 56 -34.02 37.53 4.08
C VAL A 56 -33.77 36.07 4.42
N LYS A 57 -33.42 35.73 5.66
CA LYS A 57 -33.26 34.34 6.11
C LYS A 57 -34.52 33.50 5.90
N SER A 58 -35.70 34.12 6.04
CA SER A 58 -36.99 33.44 5.85
C SER A 58 -37.32 33.12 4.38
N MET A 59 -36.60 33.68 3.40
CA MET A 59 -36.89 33.48 1.97
C MET A 59 -36.60 32.07 1.46
N SER A 60 -35.60 31.38 2.04
CA SER A 60 -35.01 30.15 1.46
C SER A 60 -35.39 28.86 2.20
N THR A 61 -36.59 28.80 2.80
CA THR A 61 -37.04 27.62 3.56
C THR A 61 -38.13 26.84 2.82
N ILE A 62 -37.86 25.55 2.57
CA ILE A 62 -38.88 24.60 2.10
C ILE A 62 -39.73 24.20 3.31
N PHE A 63 -41.01 24.60 3.31
CA PHE A 63 -41.96 24.20 4.33
C PHE A 63 -42.91 23.13 3.78
N PRO A 64 -43.10 22.00 4.50
CA PRO A 64 -44.19 21.09 4.19
C PRO A 64 -45.51 21.79 4.55
N VAL A 65 -46.33 22.05 3.54
CA VAL A 65 -47.62 22.73 3.70
C VAL A 65 -48.69 21.73 4.19
N GLY A 66 -48.61 20.48 3.76
CA GLY A 66 -49.50 19.41 4.22
C GLY A 66 -49.65 18.27 3.23
N VAL A 67 -50.60 17.37 3.50
CA VAL A 67 -50.93 16.25 2.60
C VAL A 67 -52.41 16.29 2.28
N ILE A 68 -52.76 16.33 0.99
CA ILE A 68 -54.13 16.08 0.54
C ILE A 68 -54.26 14.57 0.35
N LYS A 69 -55.07 13.93 1.20
CA LYS A 69 -55.35 12.50 1.12
C LYS A 69 -56.59 12.27 0.23
N ASP A 70 -56.41 11.60 -0.90
CA ASP A 70 -57.49 11.09 -1.75
C ASP A 70 -57.53 9.54 -1.67
N VAL A 71 -58.67 8.94 -2.02
CA VAL A 71 -58.99 7.51 -1.83
C VAL A 71 -57.99 6.60 -2.57
N SER A 72 -57.40 7.09 -3.67
CA SER A 72 -56.43 6.34 -4.47
C SER A 72 -55.00 6.90 -4.44
N LYS A 73 -54.80 8.16 -4.05
CA LYS A 73 -53.50 8.85 -4.08
C LYS A 73 -53.36 9.88 -2.98
N HIS A 74 -52.14 10.07 -2.51
CA HIS A 74 -51.79 11.12 -1.55
C HIS A 74 -50.94 12.17 -2.28
N TYR A 75 -51.33 13.45 -2.18
CA TYR A 75 -50.57 14.57 -2.73
C TYR A 75 -49.87 15.30 -1.59
N TYR A 76 -48.54 15.30 -1.62
CA TYR A 76 -47.71 16.05 -0.68
C TYR A 76 -47.52 17.47 -1.21
N LEU A 77 -47.90 18.46 -0.42
CA LEU A 77 -47.73 19.88 -0.72
C LEU A 77 -46.52 20.40 0.05
N SER A 78 -45.57 20.99 -0.66
CA SER A 78 -44.47 21.76 -0.09
C SER A 78 -44.39 23.11 -0.79
N THR A 79 -43.76 24.09 -0.15
CA THR A 79 -43.34 25.29 -0.86
C THR A 79 -42.34 24.91 -1.96
N PHE A 80 -42.38 25.64 -3.09
CA PHE A 80 -41.43 25.45 -4.17
C PHE A 80 -40.04 25.86 -3.67
N ASN A 81 -39.02 25.07 -4.00
CA ASN A 81 -37.63 25.42 -3.70
C ASN A 81 -37.38 26.81 -4.30
N GLY A 82 -36.91 27.76 -3.50
CA GLY A 82 -36.84 29.16 -3.88
C GLY A 82 -36.20 29.40 -5.25
N GLU A 83 -36.55 30.52 -5.87
CA GLU A 83 -36.07 30.91 -7.20
C GLU A 83 -34.53 30.92 -7.25
N LYS A 84 -33.95 30.31 -8.30
CA LYS A 84 -32.50 30.15 -8.44
C LYS A 84 -31.88 31.17 -9.38
N ASP A 85 -32.71 31.92 -10.10
CA ASP A 85 -32.28 33.00 -10.97
C ASP A 85 -31.99 34.27 -10.16
N ILE A 86 -30.80 34.85 -10.35
CA ILE A 86 -30.34 35.99 -9.56
C ILE A 86 -31.21 37.24 -9.76
N GLU A 87 -31.74 37.45 -10.97
CA GLU A 87 -32.59 38.60 -11.28
C GLU A 87 -33.95 38.47 -10.62
N ALA A 88 -34.49 37.27 -10.55
CA ALA A 88 -35.72 37.02 -9.84
C ALA A 88 -35.53 37.09 -8.31
N ILE A 89 -34.39 36.66 -7.75
CA ILE A 89 -34.08 36.86 -6.32
C ILE A 89 -33.94 38.36 -6.00
N LYS A 90 -33.26 39.14 -6.86
CA LYS A 90 -33.15 40.61 -6.73
C LYS A 90 -34.52 41.30 -6.69
N ASN A 91 -35.48 40.79 -7.44
CA ASN A 91 -36.86 41.29 -7.48
C ASN A 91 -37.78 40.66 -6.43
N THR A 92 -37.24 39.92 -5.46
CA THR A 92 -38.04 39.41 -4.34
C THR A 92 -38.36 40.54 -3.37
N ILE A 93 -39.62 40.59 -2.92
CA ILE A 93 -40.12 41.57 -1.96
C ILE A 93 -39.90 41.02 -0.56
N ILE A 94 -39.17 41.76 0.26
CA ILE A 94 -39.04 41.50 1.69
C ILE A 94 -39.93 42.47 2.46
N ARG A 95 -40.55 41.96 3.53
CA ARG A 95 -41.44 42.75 4.39
C ARG A 95 -40.83 42.87 5.78
N THR A 96 -40.58 44.10 6.21
CA THR A 96 -40.06 44.40 7.55
C THR A 96 -40.99 45.44 8.18
N GLY A 97 -41.69 45.03 9.26
CA GLY A 97 -42.82 45.79 9.80
C GLY A 97 -43.93 45.99 8.75
N ASP A 98 -44.31 47.25 8.53
CA ASP A 98 -45.34 47.64 7.54
C ASP A 98 -44.75 47.98 6.16
N THR A 99 -43.43 47.98 6.02
CA THR A 99 -42.75 48.40 4.79
C THR A 99 -42.39 47.18 3.95
N SER A 100 -42.71 47.24 2.66
CA SER A 100 -42.33 46.22 1.67
C SER A 100 -41.35 46.85 0.68
N ILE A 101 -40.18 46.24 0.51
CA ILE A 101 -39.12 46.72 -0.38
C ILE A 101 -38.54 45.56 -1.19
N PHE A 102 -37.98 45.87 -2.37
CA PHE A 102 -37.27 44.87 -3.14
C PHE A 102 -35.86 44.67 -2.58
N LEU A 103 -35.36 43.44 -2.64
CA LEU A 103 -34.03 43.12 -2.15
C LEU A 103 -32.93 43.91 -2.89
N LYS A 104 -33.07 44.15 -4.20
CA LYS A 104 -32.15 44.98 -5.00
C LYS A 104 -32.01 46.42 -4.52
N ASP A 105 -33.01 46.95 -3.81
CA ASP A 105 -33.02 48.35 -3.38
C ASP A 105 -32.12 48.55 -2.15
N ILE A 106 -31.84 47.47 -1.40
CA ILE A 106 -31.05 47.52 -0.15
C ILE A 106 -29.85 46.58 -0.12
N ALA A 107 -29.69 45.68 -1.10
CA ALA A 107 -28.60 44.73 -1.14
C ALA A 107 -28.10 44.49 -2.58
N THR A 108 -26.80 44.22 -2.70
CA THR A 108 -26.20 43.69 -3.93
C THR A 108 -26.08 42.18 -3.81
N LEU A 109 -26.47 41.49 -4.88
CA LEU A 109 -26.44 40.03 -4.95
C LEU A 109 -25.47 39.59 -6.02
N SER A 110 -24.58 38.67 -5.66
CA SER A 110 -23.67 38.02 -6.59
C SER A 110 -23.49 36.56 -6.19
N PHE A 111 -23.52 35.66 -7.18
CA PHE A 111 -23.01 34.31 -6.96
C PHE A 111 -21.49 34.38 -6.88
N THR A 112 -20.96 33.92 -5.75
CA THR A 112 -19.52 33.77 -5.51
C THR A 112 -19.23 32.30 -5.17
N LEU A 113 -17.96 31.97 -5.11
CA LEU A 113 -17.50 30.74 -4.49
C LEU A 113 -17.36 30.98 -2.98
N ALA A 114 -17.72 29.99 -2.18
CA ALA A 114 -17.45 29.97 -0.75
C ALA A 114 -15.93 29.99 -0.50
N ASP A 115 -15.55 30.37 0.72
CA ASP A 115 -14.17 30.23 1.16
C ASP A 115 -13.74 28.76 1.04
N VAL A 116 -12.50 28.54 0.59
CA VAL A 116 -11.96 27.21 0.35
C VAL A 116 -11.41 26.63 1.64
N ASP A 117 -11.90 25.46 2.03
CA ASP A 117 -11.36 24.73 3.19
C ASP A 117 -9.97 24.15 2.91
N THR A 118 -9.68 23.85 1.64
CA THR A 118 -8.42 23.27 1.20
C THR A 118 -7.98 23.88 -0.13
N ILE A 119 -6.67 24.01 -0.33
CA ILE A 119 -6.07 24.40 -1.61
C ILE A 119 -5.13 23.28 -2.04
N SER A 120 -5.13 22.92 -3.32
CA SER A 120 -4.25 21.89 -3.88
C SER A 120 -3.40 22.43 -5.01
N HIS A 121 -2.11 22.10 -4.98
CA HIS A 121 -1.20 22.33 -6.10
C HIS A 121 -0.68 21.02 -6.70
N PHE A 122 -0.33 21.10 -7.98
CA PHE A 122 0.41 20.07 -8.70
C PHE A 122 1.60 20.70 -9.40
N ASN A 123 2.81 20.28 -9.04
CA ASN A 123 4.09 20.83 -9.51
C ASN A 123 4.17 22.37 -9.41
N GLY A 124 3.66 22.93 -8.31
CA GLY A 124 3.64 24.38 -8.07
C GLY A 124 2.59 25.15 -8.86
N GLU A 125 1.65 24.48 -9.54
CA GLU A 125 0.50 25.12 -10.19
C GLU A 125 -0.80 24.78 -9.44
N PRO A 126 -1.69 25.75 -9.17
CA PRO A 126 -3.00 25.49 -8.59
C PRO A 126 -3.81 24.51 -9.43
N ASN A 127 -4.38 23.48 -8.78
CA ASN A 127 -5.14 22.43 -9.43
C ASN A 127 -6.37 22.03 -8.60
N ILE A 128 -7.24 21.21 -9.20
CA ILE A 128 -8.30 20.51 -8.47
C ILE A 128 -7.92 19.03 -8.42
N SER A 129 -7.68 18.53 -7.23
CA SER A 129 -7.29 17.15 -7.00
C SER A 129 -8.49 16.28 -6.61
N ILE A 130 -8.54 15.06 -7.13
CA ILE A 130 -9.57 14.07 -6.79
C ILE A 130 -8.87 12.89 -6.10
N GLY A 131 -9.06 12.77 -4.79
CA GLY A 131 -8.64 11.63 -4.01
C GLY A 131 -9.62 10.46 -4.20
N VAL A 132 -9.11 9.29 -4.56
CA VAL A 132 -9.94 8.10 -4.83
C VAL A 132 -9.49 6.95 -3.94
N ASN A 133 -10.35 6.53 -3.01
CA ASN A 133 -10.08 5.45 -2.07
C ASN A 133 -10.78 4.16 -2.51
N LYS A 134 -10.01 3.08 -2.60
CA LYS A 134 -10.56 1.75 -2.92
C LYS A 134 -11.32 1.17 -1.72
N SER A 135 -12.29 0.31 -2.00
CA SER A 135 -12.96 -0.52 -1.01
C SER A 135 -12.02 -1.65 -0.52
N LYS A 136 -12.41 -2.31 0.58
CA LYS A 136 -11.64 -3.41 1.18
C LYS A 136 -11.40 -4.56 0.19
N THR A 137 -12.38 -4.86 -0.66
CA THR A 137 -12.34 -5.94 -1.66
C THR A 137 -11.92 -5.47 -3.06
N GLY A 138 -11.76 -4.16 -3.28
CA GLY A 138 -11.44 -3.61 -4.59
C GLY A 138 -10.01 -3.94 -5.03
N ASP A 139 -9.88 -4.33 -6.31
CA ASP A 139 -8.62 -4.50 -7.03
C ASP A 139 -8.11 -3.15 -7.52
N ALA A 140 -6.95 -2.71 -7.00
CA ALA A 140 -6.35 -1.43 -7.34
C ALA A 140 -5.90 -1.36 -8.81
N ILE A 141 -5.36 -2.44 -9.37
CA ILE A 141 -4.82 -2.47 -10.74
C ILE A 141 -5.95 -2.31 -11.76
N LEU A 142 -7.02 -3.08 -11.58
CA LEU A 142 -8.17 -3.04 -12.48
C LEU A 142 -8.94 -1.72 -12.37
N LEU A 143 -9.08 -1.19 -11.17
CA LEU A 143 -9.73 0.09 -10.91
C LEU A 143 -8.97 1.25 -11.58
N VAL A 144 -7.65 1.36 -11.36
CA VAL A 144 -6.83 2.42 -11.96
C VAL A 144 -6.87 2.35 -13.48
N LYS A 145 -6.84 1.15 -14.07
CA LYS A 145 -6.99 0.98 -15.52
C LYS A 145 -8.30 1.60 -16.04
N LYS A 146 -9.43 1.31 -15.39
CA LYS A 146 -10.74 1.89 -15.75
C LYS A 146 -10.77 3.41 -15.58
N ILE A 147 -10.17 3.92 -14.50
CA ILE A 147 -10.07 5.36 -14.25
C ILE A 147 -9.26 6.04 -15.36
N LYS A 148 -8.08 5.50 -15.72
CA LYS A 148 -7.25 6.03 -16.82
C LYS A 148 -7.97 6.00 -18.16
N GLU A 149 -8.75 4.96 -18.45
CA GLU A 149 -9.61 4.90 -19.65
C GLU A 149 -10.68 6.00 -19.68
N ILE A 150 -11.28 6.35 -18.53
CA ILE A 150 -12.22 7.47 -18.43
C ILE A 150 -11.48 8.80 -18.61
N LEU A 151 -10.35 9.00 -17.93
CA LEU A 151 -9.56 10.22 -18.02
C LEU A 151 -9.11 10.49 -19.47
N GLN A 152 -8.69 9.47 -20.21
CA GLN A 152 -8.31 9.60 -21.62
C GLN A 152 -9.49 10.06 -22.50
N LYS A 153 -10.72 9.60 -22.21
CA LYS A 153 -11.93 10.08 -22.89
C LYS A 153 -12.23 11.54 -22.54
N GLN A 154 -12.05 11.93 -21.27
CA GLN A 154 -12.28 13.32 -20.84
C GLN A 154 -11.23 14.28 -21.41
N GLU A 155 -9.97 13.87 -21.50
CA GLU A 155 -8.91 14.64 -22.13
C GLU A 155 -9.23 14.96 -23.60
N SER A 156 -9.87 14.02 -24.30
CA SER A 156 -10.35 14.23 -25.68
C SER A 156 -11.52 15.24 -25.77
N LEU A 157 -12.33 15.36 -24.71
CA LEU A 157 -13.48 16.28 -24.65
C LEU A 157 -13.07 17.70 -24.21
N TYR A 158 -12.02 17.81 -23.39
CA TYR A 158 -11.54 19.06 -22.82
C TYR A 158 -10.06 19.32 -23.17
N PRO A 159 -9.75 19.72 -24.42
CA PRO A 159 -8.37 19.88 -24.89
C PRO A 159 -7.55 20.96 -24.14
N ASN A 160 -8.22 21.87 -23.44
CA ASN A 160 -7.58 22.91 -22.62
C ASN A 160 -7.33 22.48 -21.16
N VAL A 161 -7.70 21.25 -20.79
CA VAL A 161 -7.55 20.71 -19.44
C VAL A 161 -6.57 19.54 -19.48
N LYS A 162 -5.53 19.61 -18.66
CA LYS A 162 -4.55 18.52 -18.52
C LYS A 162 -4.99 17.61 -17.38
N PHE A 163 -5.19 16.33 -17.67
CA PHE A 163 -5.46 15.31 -16.66
C PHE A 163 -4.15 14.60 -16.32
N LYS A 164 -3.77 14.58 -15.04
CA LYS A 164 -2.57 13.88 -14.54
C LYS A 164 -2.95 13.02 -13.35
N THR A 165 -2.34 11.84 -13.28
CA THR A 165 -2.48 10.92 -12.14
C THR A 165 -1.18 10.90 -11.37
N TYR A 166 -1.26 11.00 -10.05
CA TYR A 166 -0.13 10.93 -9.13
C TYR A 166 -0.53 10.06 -7.92
N THR A 167 0.45 9.62 -7.11
CA THR A 167 0.22 8.65 -6.01
C THR A 167 -0.53 7.39 -6.47
N ASP A 168 -0.21 6.89 -7.67
CA ASP A 168 -0.84 5.70 -8.25
C ASP A 168 -0.31 4.41 -7.62
N THR A 169 -1.07 3.89 -6.65
CA THR A 169 -0.69 2.65 -5.95
C THR A 169 -0.67 1.41 -6.84
N SER A 170 -1.33 1.42 -8.01
CA SER A 170 -1.32 0.25 -8.90
C SER A 170 0.06 -0.02 -9.51
N VAL A 171 0.87 1.02 -9.71
CA VAL A 171 2.21 0.91 -10.33
C VAL A 171 3.13 0.08 -9.45
N TRP A 172 3.31 0.47 -8.19
CA TRP A 172 4.19 -0.25 -7.28
C TRP A 172 3.65 -1.65 -6.92
N ILE A 173 2.32 -1.82 -6.79
CA ILE A 173 1.70 -3.14 -6.59
C ILE A 173 2.02 -4.05 -7.78
N LYS A 174 1.79 -3.59 -9.02
CA LYS A 174 2.06 -4.35 -10.23
C LYS A 174 3.55 -4.70 -10.36
N ASN A 175 4.44 -3.73 -10.15
CA ASN A 175 5.88 -3.94 -10.19
C ASN A 175 6.32 -5.00 -9.17
N ARG A 176 5.81 -4.92 -7.94
CA ARG A 176 6.16 -5.88 -6.90
C ARG A 176 5.60 -7.27 -7.18
N LEU A 177 4.37 -7.38 -7.67
CA LEU A 177 3.79 -8.66 -8.10
C LEU A 177 4.64 -9.29 -9.22
N ASN A 178 5.01 -8.51 -10.23
CA ASN A 178 5.90 -8.96 -11.32
C ASN A 178 7.23 -9.47 -10.78
N THR A 179 7.91 -8.71 -9.91
CA THR A 179 9.18 -9.15 -9.30
C THR A 179 9.03 -10.46 -8.54
N VAL A 180 7.97 -10.63 -7.75
CA VAL A 180 7.76 -11.86 -6.99
C VAL A 180 7.45 -13.05 -7.91
N VAL A 181 6.62 -12.86 -8.93
CA VAL A 181 6.33 -13.91 -9.92
C VAL A 181 7.59 -14.29 -10.69
N SER A 182 8.40 -13.32 -11.13
CA SER A 182 9.70 -13.57 -11.77
C SER A 182 10.64 -14.35 -10.85
N ASN A 183 10.67 -14.02 -9.56
CA ASN A 183 11.47 -14.76 -8.57
C ASN A 183 11.01 -16.22 -8.44
N ILE A 184 9.70 -16.46 -8.42
CA ILE A 184 9.13 -17.82 -8.40
C ILE A 184 9.52 -18.58 -9.67
N LEU A 185 9.37 -17.98 -10.85
CA LEU A 185 9.73 -18.61 -12.13
C LEU A 185 11.23 -18.88 -12.24
N PHE A 186 12.06 -17.95 -11.77
CA PHE A 186 13.50 -18.15 -11.74
C PHE A 186 13.90 -19.23 -10.74
N GLY A 187 13.29 -19.23 -9.56
CA GLY A 187 13.46 -20.27 -8.56
C GLY A 187 13.08 -21.65 -9.10
N LEU A 188 11.96 -21.75 -9.83
CA LEU A 188 11.55 -22.96 -10.55
C LEU A 188 12.58 -23.40 -11.59
N CYS A 189 13.13 -22.46 -12.37
CA CYS A 189 14.16 -22.77 -13.36
C CYS A 189 15.44 -23.30 -12.70
N LEU A 190 15.94 -22.63 -11.65
CA LEU A 190 17.10 -23.08 -10.88
C LEU A 190 16.85 -24.45 -10.24
N LEU A 191 15.65 -24.67 -9.72
CA LEU A 191 15.25 -25.93 -9.15
C LEU A 191 15.27 -27.04 -10.20
N PHE A 192 14.68 -26.83 -11.38
CA PHE A 192 14.71 -27.81 -12.46
C PHE A 192 16.15 -28.12 -12.89
N LEU A 193 17.00 -27.11 -13.02
CA LEU A 193 18.43 -27.32 -13.31
C LEU A 193 19.11 -28.16 -12.23
N ALA A 194 18.83 -27.90 -10.95
CA ALA A 194 19.35 -28.69 -9.85
C ALA A 194 18.85 -30.14 -9.89
N LEU A 195 17.55 -30.37 -10.13
CA LEU A 195 16.97 -31.71 -10.25
C LEU A 195 17.61 -32.49 -11.41
N PHE A 196 17.74 -31.88 -12.59
CA PHE A 196 18.38 -32.50 -13.74
C PHE A 196 19.86 -32.80 -13.52
N TYR A 197 20.56 -32.02 -12.68
CA TYR A 197 21.97 -32.22 -12.37
C TYR A 197 22.20 -33.31 -11.32
N PHE A 198 21.44 -33.30 -10.22
CA PHE A 198 21.65 -34.19 -9.08
C PHE A 198 20.91 -35.53 -9.20
N ILE A 199 19.73 -35.54 -9.81
CA ILE A 199 18.83 -36.70 -9.85
C ILE A 199 18.81 -37.30 -11.26
N ASN A 200 18.37 -38.56 -11.40
CA ASN A 200 18.07 -39.13 -12.71
C ASN A 200 17.08 -38.22 -13.47
N SER A 201 17.40 -37.90 -14.72
CA SER A 201 16.62 -36.99 -15.58
C SER A 201 15.14 -37.38 -15.71
N ARG A 202 14.80 -38.67 -15.57
CA ARG A 202 13.40 -39.15 -15.63
C ARG A 202 12.63 -38.84 -14.36
N ILE A 203 13.25 -39.02 -13.20
CA ILE A 203 12.68 -38.63 -11.91
C ILE A 203 12.55 -37.11 -11.88
N ALA A 204 13.60 -36.40 -12.30
CA ALA A 204 13.60 -34.95 -12.39
C ALA A 204 12.45 -34.41 -13.27
N LEU A 205 12.18 -35.03 -14.43
CA LEU A 205 11.08 -34.61 -15.31
C LEU A 205 9.70 -34.82 -14.67
N VAL A 206 9.47 -35.97 -14.02
CA VAL A 206 8.20 -36.25 -13.33
C VAL A 206 7.96 -35.25 -12.20
N VAL A 207 8.97 -35.02 -11.36
CA VAL A 207 8.91 -34.05 -10.27
C VAL A 207 8.72 -32.63 -10.82
N ALA A 208 9.38 -32.28 -11.93
CA ALA A 208 9.28 -30.97 -12.56
C ALA A 208 7.87 -30.64 -13.07
N ILE A 209 7.09 -31.64 -13.49
CA ILE A 209 5.67 -31.46 -13.86
C ILE A 209 4.77 -31.35 -12.62
N GLY A 210 5.13 -32.07 -11.55
CA GLY A 210 4.36 -32.07 -10.29
C GLY A 210 4.39 -30.73 -9.58
N ILE A 211 5.53 -30.02 -9.58
CA ILE A 211 5.67 -28.76 -8.84
C ILE A 211 4.70 -27.66 -9.35
N PRO A 212 4.62 -27.32 -10.65
CA PRO A 212 3.61 -26.36 -11.12
C PRO A 212 2.18 -26.81 -10.86
N THR A 213 1.92 -28.12 -10.93
CA THR A 213 0.59 -28.71 -10.70
C THR A 213 0.16 -28.53 -9.23
N SER A 214 1.03 -28.85 -8.28
CA SER A 214 0.78 -28.63 -6.85
C SER A 214 0.60 -27.15 -6.51
N PHE A 215 1.37 -26.27 -7.16
CA PHE A 215 1.25 -24.83 -6.98
C PHE A 215 -0.11 -24.31 -7.46
N MET A 216 -0.56 -24.75 -8.66
CA MET A 216 -1.90 -24.41 -9.17
C MET A 216 -3.01 -24.91 -8.25
N ILE A 217 -2.92 -26.15 -7.76
CA ILE A 217 -3.87 -26.69 -6.78
C ILE A 217 -3.90 -25.82 -5.51
N GLY A 218 -2.73 -25.42 -5.00
CA GLY A 218 -2.63 -24.56 -3.83
C GLY A 218 -3.23 -23.16 -4.04
N LEU A 219 -3.03 -22.56 -5.21
CA LEU A 219 -3.67 -21.28 -5.55
C LEU A 219 -5.20 -21.40 -5.62
N MET A 220 -5.71 -22.49 -6.21
CA MET A 220 -7.16 -22.76 -6.24
C MET A 220 -7.74 -22.91 -4.83
N PHE A 221 -7.05 -23.62 -3.93
CA PHE A 221 -7.48 -23.72 -2.54
C PHE A 221 -7.39 -22.38 -1.80
N ALA A 222 -6.34 -21.59 -2.03
CA ALA A 222 -6.21 -20.27 -1.42
C ALA A 222 -7.38 -19.35 -1.81
N GLU A 223 -7.73 -19.32 -3.10
CA GLU A 223 -8.89 -18.58 -3.60
C GLU A 223 -10.21 -19.12 -3.00
N PHE A 224 -10.36 -20.45 -2.94
CA PHE A 224 -11.54 -21.09 -2.34
C PHE A 224 -11.74 -20.70 -0.86
N PHE A 225 -10.65 -20.53 -0.10
CA PHE A 225 -10.69 -20.05 1.28
C PHE A 225 -10.78 -18.52 1.42
N GLY A 226 -10.86 -17.78 0.31
CA GLY A 226 -11.02 -16.33 0.28
C GLY A 226 -9.72 -15.55 0.47
N TYR A 227 -8.56 -16.18 0.30
CA TYR A 227 -7.27 -15.49 0.33
C TYR A 227 -6.92 -14.92 -1.04
N SER A 228 -6.60 -13.63 -1.08
CA SER A 228 -6.17 -12.96 -2.30
C SER A 228 -4.69 -13.20 -2.60
N LEU A 229 -4.34 -13.09 -3.88
CA LEU A 229 -2.95 -12.97 -4.31
C LEU A 229 -2.46 -11.54 -4.04
N ASN A 230 -1.64 -11.41 -3.02
CA ASN A 230 -0.99 -10.18 -2.62
C ASN A 230 0.49 -10.46 -2.34
N MET A 231 1.27 -9.42 -2.06
CA MET A 231 2.71 -9.55 -1.85
C MET A 231 3.09 -10.53 -0.74
N LEU A 232 2.35 -10.55 0.36
CA LEU A 232 2.63 -11.45 1.47
C LEU A 232 2.22 -12.88 1.13
N SER A 233 1.07 -13.08 0.47
CA SER A 233 0.63 -14.42 0.09
C SER A 233 1.58 -15.05 -0.95
N LEU A 234 2.09 -14.25 -1.91
CA LEU A 234 3.13 -14.66 -2.84
C LEU A 234 4.51 -14.86 -2.18
N LEU A 235 4.87 -14.09 -1.15
CA LEU A 235 6.08 -14.34 -0.37
C LEU A 235 5.99 -15.70 0.35
N GLY A 236 4.84 -16.00 0.95
CA GLY A 236 4.58 -17.32 1.53
C GLY A 236 4.71 -18.43 0.49
N ALA A 237 4.21 -18.18 -0.72
CA ALA A 237 4.33 -19.11 -1.84
C ALA A 237 5.76 -19.32 -2.33
N LEU A 238 6.57 -18.25 -2.39
CA LEU A 238 8.00 -18.31 -2.72
C LEU A 238 8.79 -19.13 -1.70
N ILE A 239 8.50 -18.97 -0.40
CA ILE A 239 9.15 -19.77 0.66
C ILE A 239 8.73 -21.24 0.55
N ALA A 240 7.42 -21.49 0.33
CA ALA A 240 6.90 -22.84 0.17
C ALA A 240 7.48 -23.56 -1.07
N LEU A 241 7.82 -22.83 -2.14
CA LEU A 241 8.38 -23.39 -3.37
C LEU A 241 9.58 -24.31 -3.11
N GLY A 242 10.47 -23.95 -2.19
CA GLY A 242 11.63 -24.77 -1.84
C GLY A 242 11.28 -26.03 -1.05
N MET A 243 10.14 -26.04 -0.35
CA MET A 243 9.72 -27.15 0.52
C MET A 243 8.89 -28.18 -0.26
N ILE A 244 8.03 -27.73 -1.18
CA ILE A 244 7.09 -28.55 -1.98
C ILE A 244 7.81 -29.69 -2.74
N VAL A 245 9.07 -29.50 -3.08
CA VAL A 245 9.81 -30.41 -3.96
C VAL A 245 10.22 -31.69 -3.23
N ASP A 246 10.45 -31.59 -1.92
CA ASP A 246 11.04 -32.67 -1.14
C ASP A 246 10.13 -33.90 -1.11
N GLU A 247 8.81 -33.71 -0.93
CA GLU A 247 7.86 -34.81 -0.93
C GLU A 247 7.80 -35.51 -2.29
N ALA A 248 7.77 -34.74 -3.37
CA ALA A 248 7.73 -35.26 -4.74
C ALA A 248 9.00 -36.05 -5.08
N ILE A 249 10.18 -35.59 -4.65
CA ILE A 249 11.44 -36.32 -4.84
C ILE A 249 11.40 -37.66 -4.10
N VAL A 250 11.06 -37.65 -2.81
CA VAL A 250 11.09 -38.87 -1.97
C VAL A 250 10.13 -39.93 -2.52
N VAL A 251 8.91 -39.53 -2.89
CA VAL A 251 7.93 -40.46 -3.49
C VAL A 251 8.40 -40.94 -4.86
N GLY A 252 8.85 -40.03 -5.72
CA GLY A 252 9.33 -40.38 -7.08
C GLY A 252 10.52 -41.32 -7.07
N GLU A 253 11.51 -41.06 -6.22
CA GLU A 253 12.70 -41.91 -6.06
C GLU A 253 12.32 -43.28 -5.48
N ASN A 254 11.41 -43.34 -4.51
CA ASN A 254 11.00 -44.64 -3.96
C ASN A 254 10.23 -45.47 -4.98
N ILE A 255 9.34 -44.86 -5.78
CA ILE A 255 8.68 -45.53 -6.91
C ILE A 255 9.72 -46.07 -7.90
N TYR A 256 10.72 -45.25 -8.24
CA TYR A 256 11.79 -45.66 -9.16
C TYR A 256 12.59 -46.83 -8.58
N ARG A 257 12.93 -46.79 -7.29
CA ARG A 257 13.63 -47.88 -6.57
C ARG A 257 12.85 -49.19 -6.62
N HIS A 258 11.54 -49.17 -6.42
CA HIS A 258 10.69 -50.37 -6.56
C HIS A 258 10.65 -50.92 -7.98
N MET A 259 10.70 -50.04 -8.99
CA MET A 259 10.83 -50.46 -10.39
C MET A 259 12.20 -51.12 -10.65
N GLU A 260 13.29 -50.59 -10.09
CA GLU A 260 14.63 -51.20 -10.20
C GLU A 260 14.71 -52.58 -9.53
N MET A 261 13.92 -52.82 -8.48
CA MET A 261 13.76 -54.15 -7.87
C MET A 261 13.04 -55.17 -8.77
N GLY A 262 12.57 -54.76 -9.94
CA GLY A 262 11.92 -55.63 -10.93
C GLY A 262 10.41 -55.77 -10.78
N LYS A 263 9.76 -54.93 -9.96
CA LYS A 263 8.29 -54.91 -9.86
C LYS A 263 7.67 -54.36 -11.14
N ASP A 264 6.46 -54.83 -11.48
CA ASP A 264 5.65 -54.22 -12.54
C ASP A 264 5.40 -52.74 -12.22
N LYS A 265 5.31 -51.90 -13.26
CA LYS A 265 5.17 -50.44 -13.09
C LYS A 265 3.99 -50.06 -12.20
N PHE A 266 2.85 -50.74 -12.37
CA PHE A 266 1.66 -50.41 -11.58
C PHE A 266 1.87 -50.74 -10.10
N GLN A 267 2.41 -51.93 -9.81
CA GLN A 267 2.69 -52.34 -8.43
C GLN A 267 3.80 -51.51 -7.78
N ALA A 268 4.87 -51.20 -8.54
CA ALA A 268 5.98 -50.37 -8.07
C ALA A 268 5.51 -48.97 -7.66
N THR A 269 4.59 -48.38 -8.43
CA THR A 269 3.97 -47.09 -8.13
C THR A 269 3.16 -47.12 -6.84
N ILE A 270 2.35 -48.16 -6.62
CA ILE A 270 1.55 -48.31 -5.39
C ILE A 270 2.45 -48.54 -4.18
N ASP A 271 3.32 -49.56 -4.25
CA ASP A 271 4.18 -49.93 -3.14
C ASP A 271 5.15 -48.79 -2.79
N GLY A 272 5.70 -48.13 -3.81
CA GLY A 272 6.62 -47.02 -3.64
C GLY A 272 5.99 -45.80 -2.97
N ALA A 273 4.76 -45.44 -3.33
CA ALA A 273 4.04 -44.35 -2.68
C ALA A 273 3.62 -44.74 -1.25
N VAL A 274 3.01 -45.92 -1.06
CA VAL A 274 2.47 -46.33 0.24
C VAL A 274 3.56 -46.52 1.30
N GLU A 275 4.73 -47.04 0.94
CA GLU A 275 5.83 -47.28 1.89
C GLU A 275 6.33 -45.98 2.54
N VAL A 276 6.39 -44.88 1.79
CA VAL A 276 6.91 -43.59 2.31
C VAL A 276 5.83 -42.68 2.87
N PHE A 277 4.54 -42.98 2.64
CA PHE A 277 3.42 -42.13 3.05
C PHE A 277 3.47 -41.70 4.52
N PRO A 278 3.70 -42.58 5.52
CA PRO A 278 3.73 -42.18 6.93
C PRO A 278 4.89 -41.21 7.23
N ALA A 279 6.05 -41.43 6.61
CA ALA A 279 7.23 -40.59 6.82
C ALA A 279 7.04 -39.20 6.21
N VAL A 280 6.55 -39.13 4.97
CA VAL A 280 6.29 -37.87 4.26
C VAL A 280 5.18 -37.08 4.95
N LEU A 281 4.06 -37.72 5.30
CA LEU A 281 2.96 -37.07 6.03
C LEU A 281 3.44 -36.47 7.37
N THR A 282 4.26 -37.21 8.13
CA THR A 282 4.80 -36.75 9.41
C THR A 282 5.77 -35.58 9.23
N ALA A 283 6.61 -35.62 8.19
CA ALA A 283 7.52 -34.53 7.86
C ALA A 283 6.75 -33.25 7.48
N THR A 284 5.78 -33.34 6.56
CA THR A 284 4.94 -32.21 6.15
C THR A 284 4.16 -31.65 7.35
N ALA A 285 3.57 -32.51 8.19
CA ALA A 285 2.87 -32.07 9.40
C ALA A 285 3.80 -31.33 10.37
N THR A 286 5.04 -31.81 10.56
CA THR A 286 6.03 -31.14 11.41
C THR A 286 6.36 -29.74 10.89
N THR A 287 6.52 -29.58 9.57
CA THR A 287 6.74 -28.29 8.94
C THR A 287 5.54 -27.35 9.15
N VAL A 288 4.32 -27.83 8.94
CA VAL A 288 3.09 -27.04 9.21
C VAL A 288 3.03 -26.59 10.68
N PHE A 289 3.30 -27.50 11.62
CA PHE A 289 3.31 -27.17 13.05
C PHE A 289 4.44 -26.21 13.45
N ALA A 290 5.58 -26.22 12.77
CA ALA A 290 6.66 -25.26 13.03
C ALA A 290 6.24 -23.80 12.76
N PHE A 291 5.26 -23.60 11.87
CA PHE A 291 4.70 -22.28 11.54
C PHE A 291 3.48 -21.89 12.39
N LEU A 292 2.96 -22.79 13.22
CA LEU A 292 1.81 -22.54 14.08
C LEU A 292 2.00 -21.35 15.04
N PRO A 293 3.19 -21.10 15.66
CA PRO A 293 3.36 -19.97 16.55
C PRO A 293 3.08 -18.61 15.88
N ILE A 294 3.40 -18.45 14.59
CA ILE A 294 3.13 -17.21 13.85
C ILE A 294 1.63 -17.03 13.63
N LEU A 295 0.90 -18.12 13.37
CA LEU A 295 -0.55 -18.12 13.21
C LEU A 295 -1.28 -17.73 14.51
N LEU A 296 -0.71 -18.07 15.67
CA LEU A 296 -1.27 -17.76 16.99
C LEU A 296 -0.91 -16.35 17.50
N MET A 297 -0.11 -15.60 16.76
CA MET A 297 0.30 -14.26 17.16
C MET A 297 -0.88 -13.29 17.12
N SER A 298 -1.10 -12.57 18.21
CA SER A 298 -2.17 -11.58 18.34
C SER A 298 -1.72 -10.17 17.93
N GLY A 299 -2.69 -9.26 17.78
CA GLY A 299 -2.44 -7.86 17.43
C GLY A 299 -2.29 -7.64 15.92
N GLU A 300 -2.04 -6.39 15.54
CA GLU A 300 -2.01 -5.98 14.13
C GLU A 300 -0.88 -6.66 13.36
N VAL A 301 0.28 -6.86 14.00
CA VAL A 301 1.41 -7.62 13.43
C VAL A 301 1.00 -9.07 13.15
N GLY A 302 0.23 -9.69 14.04
CA GLY A 302 -0.28 -11.05 13.87
C GLY A 302 -1.22 -11.15 12.66
N VAL A 303 -2.16 -10.21 12.54
CA VAL A 303 -3.07 -10.10 11.40
C VAL A 303 -2.33 -9.90 10.08
N PHE A 304 -1.22 -9.16 10.10
CA PHE A 304 -0.36 -8.96 8.94
C PHE A 304 0.44 -10.23 8.58
N MET A 305 1.02 -10.92 9.57
CA MET A 305 1.93 -12.05 9.35
C MET A 305 1.22 -13.40 9.13
N GLN A 306 -0.02 -13.58 9.59
CA GLN A 306 -0.75 -14.86 9.54
C GLN A 306 -0.93 -15.42 8.12
N ILE A 307 -0.91 -14.57 7.08
CA ILE A 307 -1.09 -15.01 5.70
C ILE A 307 0.08 -15.88 5.21
N LEU A 308 1.30 -15.65 5.71
CA LEU A 308 2.48 -16.43 5.36
C LEU A 308 2.34 -17.92 5.73
N PRO A 309 2.11 -18.28 7.02
CA PRO A 309 1.96 -19.69 7.41
C PRO A 309 0.72 -20.33 6.79
N ILE A 310 -0.36 -19.58 6.55
CA ILE A 310 -1.56 -20.07 5.86
C ILE A 310 -1.21 -20.50 4.44
N MET A 311 -0.56 -19.64 3.67
CA MET A 311 -0.18 -19.94 2.29
C MET A 311 0.82 -21.10 2.20
N ILE A 312 1.81 -21.14 3.10
CA ILE A 312 2.75 -22.25 3.18
C ILE A 312 2.01 -23.56 3.46
N THR A 313 1.07 -23.56 4.41
CA THR A 313 0.29 -24.75 4.76
C THR A 313 -0.57 -25.23 3.59
N ILE A 314 -1.29 -24.33 2.93
CA ILE A 314 -2.13 -24.67 1.76
C ILE A 314 -1.26 -25.29 0.65
N LEU A 315 -0.10 -24.70 0.36
CA LEU A 315 0.79 -25.19 -0.68
C LEU A 315 1.43 -26.53 -0.32
N LEU A 316 1.83 -26.73 0.95
CA LEU A 316 2.39 -28.01 1.39
C LEU A 316 1.35 -29.14 1.35
N LEU A 317 0.11 -28.86 1.77
CA LEU A 317 -0.97 -29.84 1.65
C LEU A 317 -1.32 -30.12 0.18
N SER A 318 -1.22 -29.12 -0.69
CA SER A 318 -1.41 -29.31 -2.13
C SER A 318 -0.28 -30.10 -2.77
N SER A 319 0.96 -29.92 -2.32
CA SER A 319 2.11 -30.75 -2.68
C SER A 319 1.90 -32.20 -2.25
N LEU A 320 1.47 -32.41 -1.01
CA LEU A 320 1.20 -33.75 -0.49
C LEU A 320 0.13 -34.46 -1.34
N LEU A 321 -0.94 -33.74 -1.72
CA LEU A 321 -1.96 -34.25 -2.61
C LEU A 321 -1.38 -34.59 -3.99
N GLU A 322 -0.58 -33.71 -4.58
CA GLU A 322 0.10 -33.96 -5.86
C GLU A 322 1.00 -35.21 -5.79
N ALA A 323 1.87 -35.29 -4.78
CA ALA A 323 2.87 -36.34 -4.62
C ALA A 323 2.27 -37.74 -4.44
N PHE A 324 1.09 -37.87 -3.83
CA PHE A 324 0.45 -39.16 -3.58
C PHE A 324 -0.68 -39.53 -4.56
N PHE A 325 -1.26 -38.56 -5.27
CA PHE A 325 -2.35 -38.83 -6.21
C PHE A 325 -1.94 -38.65 -7.68
N PHE A 326 -1.21 -37.59 -8.02
CA PHE A 326 -0.89 -37.24 -9.41
C PHE A 326 0.48 -37.73 -9.82
N LEU A 327 1.52 -37.50 -9.02
CA LEU A 327 2.88 -37.95 -9.28
C LEU A 327 2.96 -39.46 -9.56
N PRO A 328 2.28 -40.36 -8.82
CA PRO A 328 2.30 -41.78 -9.12
C PRO A 328 1.78 -42.11 -10.53
N LEU A 329 0.77 -41.38 -11.02
CA LEU A 329 0.22 -41.53 -12.37
C LEU A 329 1.23 -41.09 -13.43
N HIS A 330 1.87 -39.94 -13.24
CA HIS A 330 2.91 -39.42 -14.12
C HIS A 330 4.13 -40.36 -14.13
N ALA A 331 4.55 -40.84 -12.96
CA ALA A 331 5.65 -41.79 -12.79
C ALA A 331 5.39 -43.10 -13.56
N LYS A 332 4.19 -43.69 -13.44
CA LYS A 332 3.83 -44.92 -14.17
C LYS A 332 3.99 -44.77 -15.69
N GLN A 333 3.58 -43.61 -16.23
CA GLN A 333 3.61 -43.34 -17.67
C GLN A 333 5.02 -43.02 -18.17
N LEU A 334 5.76 -42.18 -17.43
CA LEU A 334 7.02 -41.59 -17.87
C LEU A 334 8.25 -42.40 -17.46
N TYR A 335 8.19 -43.14 -16.34
CA TYR A 335 9.31 -43.97 -15.91
C TYR A 335 9.51 -45.14 -16.87
N LYS A 336 10.78 -45.29 -17.25
CA LYS A 336 11.31 -46.42 -17.99
C LYS A 336 12.60 -46.81 -17.27
N ILE A 337 12.79 -48.09 -16.98
CA ILE A 337 14.02 -48.58 -16.39
C ILE A 337 15.06 -48.64 -17.52
N ASN A 338 16.19 -47.94 -17.37
CA ASN A 338 17.31 -48.07 -18.29
C ASN A 338 18.53 -48.51 -17.49
N LYS A 339 19.04 -49.72 -17.74
CA LYS A 339 20.16 -50.30 -16.98
C LYS A 339 21.50 -49.56 -17.20
N GLU A 340 21.56 -48.62 -18.15
CA GLU A 340 22.80 -47.96 -18.58
C GLU A 340 22.97 -46.49 -18.11
N GLU A 341 21.99 -45.90 -17.41
CA GLU A 341 22.11 -44.50 -16.95
C GLU A 341 22.98 -44.37 -15.68
N LYS A 342 24.28 -44.66 -15.81
CA LYS A 342 25.31 -44.49 -14.77
C LYS A 342 26.01 -43.12 -14.80
N ARG A 343 25.48 -42.13 -15.51
CA ARG A 343 26.16 -40.83 -15.74
C ARG A 343 26.40 -40.04 -14.44
N SER A 344 25.62 -40.30 -13.40
CA SER A 344 25.69 -39.65 -12.09
C SER A 344 26.78 -40.26 -11.17
N GLU A 345 27.24 -41.49 -11.41
CA GLU A 345 28.03 -42.23 -10.40
C GLU A 345 29.38 -41.60 -10.07
N ARG A 346 30.08 -40.95 -11.02
CA ARG A 346 31.48 -40.52 -10.79
C ARG A 346 31.62 -39.37 -9.78
N ILE A 347 30.73 -38.38 -9.84
CA ILE A 347 30.69 -37.26 -8.88
C ILE A 347 30.23 -37.80 -7.52
N TRP A 348 29.20 -38.64 -7.51
CA TRP A 348 28.68 -39.24 -6.28
C TRP A 348 29.68 -40.19 -5.62
N GLU A 349 30.47 -40.95 -6.36
CA GLU A 349 31.51 -41.82 -5.81
C GLU A 349 32.60 -41.03 -5.08
N TYR A 350 33.01 -39.89 -5.65
CA TYR A 350 33.98 -39.01 -5.00
C TYR A 350 33.40 -38.40 -3.72
N ASN A 351 32.18 -37.86 -3.79
CA ASN A 351 31.48 -37.30 -2.64
C ASN A 351 31.24 -38.36 -1.55
N LYS A 352 30.86 -39.59 -1.92
CA LYS A 352 30.69 -40.71 -0.99
C LYS A 352 31.98 -41.06 -0.26
N LYS A 353 33.13 -41.04 -0.94
CA LYS A 353 34.44 -41.30 -0.31
C LYS A 353 34.80 -40.22 0.72
N ILE A 354 34.59 -38.94 0.36
CA ILE A 354 34.81 -37.82 1.28
C ILE A 354 33.89 -37.95 2.49
N TYR A 355 32.59 -38.12 2.25
CA TYR A 355 31.58 -38.29 3.28
C TYR A 355 31.92 -39.44 4.22
N ALA A 356 32.24 -40.63 3.68
CA ALA A 356 32.59 -41.79 4.48
C ALA A 356 33.86 -41.56 5.32
N THR A 357 34.85 -40.85 4.78
CA THR A 357 36.09 -40.53 5.52
C THR A 357 35.81 -39.62 6.70
N ILE A 358 35.01 -38.56 6.49
CA ILE A 358 34.61 -37.62 7.53
C ILE A 358 33.75 -38.32 8.58
N LEU A 359 32.76 -39.10 8.13
CA LEU A 359 31.85 -39.83 9.00
C LEU A 359 32.60 -40.82 9.89
N ASN A 360 33.52 -41.60 9.31
CA ASN A 360 34.35 -42.54 10.08
C ASN A 360 35.21 -41.82 11.12
N TYR A 361 35.79 -40.67 10.78
CA TYR A 361 36.55 -39.86 11.74
C TYR A 361 35.68 -39.36 12.91
N ILE A 362 34.48 -38.86 12.59
CA ILE A 362 33.52 -38.35 13.58
C ILE A 362 33.04 -39.48 14.49
N LEU A 363 32.65 -40.62 13.92
CA LEU A 363 32.14 -41.78 14.67
C LEU A 363 33.22 -42.44 15.52
N TYR A 364 34.47 -42.50 15.03
CA TYR A 364 35.60 -43.02 15.81
C TYR A 364 35.82 -42.22 17.11
N ARG A 365 35.48 -40.92 17.13
CA ARG A 365 35.59 -40.04 18.30
C ARG A 365 34.24 -39.48 18.75
N LYS A 366 33.17 -40.29 18.68
CA LYS A 366 31.78 -39.85 18.85
C LYS A 366 31.51 -38.88 20.02
N TYR A 367 32.05 -39.14 21.21
CA TYR A 367 31.82 -38.26 22.37
C TYR A 367 32.55 -36.92 22.25
N LYS A 368 33.80 -36.92 21.78
CA LYS A 368 34.56 -35.67 21.56
C LYS A 368 33.91 -34.84 20.46
N SER A 369 33.53 -35.48 19.35
CA SER A 369 32.85 -34.81 18.25
C SER A 369 31.50 -34.24 18.67
N LEU A 370 30.73 -34.95 19.50
CA LEU A 370 29.46 -34.45 20.04
C LEU A 370 29.66 -33.24 20.96
N VAL A 371 30.65 -33.29 21.87
CA VAL A 371 30.97 -32.16 22.74
C VAL A 371 31.43 -30.94 21.92
N VAL A 372 32.30 -31.15 20.92
CA VAL A 372 32.76 -30.07 20.03
C VAL A 372 31.59 -29.47 19.26
N LEU A 373 30.67 -30.30 18.76
CA LEU A 373 29.48 -29.84 18.02
C LEU A 373 28.54 -29.03 18.91
N VAL A 374 28.27 -29.48 20.13
CA VAL A 374 27.41 -28.73 21.07
C VAL A 374 28.06 -27.42 21.48
N LEU A 375 29.36 -27.44 21.83
CA LEU A 375 30.10 -26.23 22.20
C LEU A 375 30.24 -25.25 21.04
N SER A 376 30.41 -25.73 19.80
CA SER A 376 30.50 -24.87 18.63
C SER A 376 29.15 -24.22 18.32
N ILE A 377 28.03 -24.97 18.42
CA ILE A 377 26.69 -24.40 18.25
C ILE A 377 26.45 -23.31 19.31
N ILE A 378 26.67 -23.60 20.59
CA ILE A 378 26.47 -22.61 21.67
C ILE A 378 27.39 -21.41 21.48
N GLY A 379 28.68 -21.64 21.19
CA GLY A 379 29.66 -20.57 21.00
C GLY A 379 29.33 -19.67 19.81
N LEU A 380 28.92 -20.25 18.67
CA LEU A 380 28.49 -19.50 17.50
C LEU A 380 27.18 -18.74 17.78
N THR A 381 26.21 -19.34 18.47
CA THR A 381 24.98 -18.66 18.85
C THR A 381 25.25 -17.44 19.73
N VAL A 382 26.12 -17.55 20.74
CA VAL A 382 26.49 -16.41 21.59
C VAL A 382 27.22 -15.32 20.80
N LEU A 383 28.13 -15.71 19.90
CA LEU A 383 28.86 -14.76 19.06
C LEU A 383 27.93 -14.00 18.11
N PHE A 384 26.97 -14.69 17.48
CA PHE A 384 25.96 -14.06 16.64
C PHE A 384 25.05 -13.14 17.47
N ALA A 385 24.52 -13.62 18.59
CA ALA A 385 23.63 -12.82 19.44
C ALA A 385 24.27 -11.52 19.94
N LYS A 386 25.59 -11.52 20.21
CA LYS A 386 26.32 -10.31 20.64
C LYS A 386 26.51 -9.28 19.51
N ASN A 387 26.60 -9.73 18.26
CA ASN A 387 26.90 -8.86 17.12
C ASN A 387 25.64 -8.46 16.33
N SER A 388 24.56 -9.22 16.46
CA SER A 388 23.28 -8.94 15.80
C SER A 388 22.54 -7.81 16.51
N LYS A 389 22.08 -6.82 15.73
CA LYS A 389 21.13 -5.82 16.19
C LYS A 389 19.71 -6.32 15.91
N PHE A 390 18.80 -6.11 16.84
CA PHE A 390 17.39 -6.37 16.60
C PHE A 390 16.82 -5.26 15.71
N GLN A 391 16.22 -5.65 14.60
CA GLN A 391 15.43 -4.78 13.74
C GLN A 391 14.11 -5.48 13.50
N PHE A 392 13.02 -4.86 13.94
CA PHE A 392 11.69 -5.48 13.87
C PHE A 392 11.22 -5.67 12.42
N MET A 393 11.34 -4.63 11.59
CA MET A 393 11.02 -4.66 10.17
C MET A 393 12.17 -4.07 9.35
N PRO A 394 12.51 -4.67 8.20
CA PRO A 394 13.48 -4.08 7.29
C PRO A 394 12.94 -2.75 6.74
N THR A 395 13.84 -1.82 6.41
CA THR A 395 13.48 -0.61 5.69
C THR A 395 13.13 -0.98 4.26
N PHE A 396 11.91 -0.68 3.83
CA PHE A 396 11.53 -0.78 2.43
C PHE A 396 11.67 0.59 1.79
N ASP A 397 12.07 0.57 0.53
CA ASP A 397 12.11 1.76 -0.27
C ASP A 397 10.68 2.12 -0.70
N THR A 398 10.30 3.38 -0.53
CA THR A 398 8.97 3.89 -0.90
C THR A 398 9.06 4.68 -2.19
N THR A 399 7.92 4.91 -2.83
CA THR A 399 7.80 5.82 -3.98
C THR A 399 7.29 7.19 -3.59
N GLN A 400 7.32 7.53 -2.29
CA GLN A 400 6.81 8.80 -1.79
C GLN A 400 7.58 9.24 -0.54
N VAL A 401 7.90 10.54 -0.49
CA VAL A 401 8.38 11.25 0.69
C VAL A 401 7.33 12.30 1.07
N TYR A 402 7.03 12.40 2.36
CA TYR A 402 6.03 13.30 2.90
C TYR A 402 6.72 14.47 3.56
N ILE A 403 6.17 15.66 3.34
CA ILE A 403 6.52 16.87 4.05
C ILE A 403 5.23 17.39 4.68
N THR A 404 5.23 17.57 5.99
CA THR A 404 4.06 18.05 6.73
C THR A 404 4.48 19.21 7.60
N GLY A 405 3.66 20.25 7.70
CA GLY A 405 3.99 21.37 8.56
C GLY A 405 2.81 22.23 8.97
N SER A 406 3.10 23.12 9.91
CA SER A 406 2.19 24.14 10.44
C SER A 406 2.86 25.51 10.36
N VAL A 407 2.15 26.51 9.85
CA VAL A 407 2.59 27.93 9.85
C VAL A 407 2.15 28.68 11.12
N GLY A 408 1.47 28.00 12.03
CA GLY A 408 1.00 28.51 13.32
C GLY A 408 -0.46 28.98 13.33
N VAL A 409 -1.07 28.90 14.52
CA VAL A 409 -2.52 29.13 14.71
C VAL A 409 -2.91 30.56 14.35
N GLY A 410 -4.08 30.72 13.71
CA GLY A 410 -4.65 32.02 13.35
C GLY A 410 -4.14 32.60 12.03
N LYS A 411 -3.42 31.81 11.23
CA LYS A 411 -3.06 32.13 9.85
C LYS A 411 -4.18 31.66 8.91
N ALA A 412 -4.59 32.56 8.03
CA ALA A 412 -5.54 32.25 6.97
C ALA A 412 -4.89 31.33 5.91
N ILE A 413 -5.72 30.54 5.23
CA ILE A 413 -5.26 29.54 4.26
C ILE A 413 -4.37 30.12 3.14
N GLU A 414 -4.62 31.36 2.70
CA GLU A 414 -3.82 32.02 1.65
C GLU A 414 -2.42 32.40 2.16
N GLN A 415 -2.29 32.68 3.46
CA GLN A 415 -0.99 32.93 4.07
C GLN A 415 -0.18 31.64 4.15
N THR A 416 -0.84 30.51 4.45
CA THR A 416 -0.25 29.17 4.43
C THR A 416 0.15 28.79 3.01
N GLU A 417 -0.72 28.98 2.02
CA GLU A 417 -0.46 28.71 0.60
C GLU A 417 0.80 29.41 0.11
N GLN A 418 0.97 30.70 0.45
CA GLN A 418 2.16 31.45 0.05
C GLN A 418 3.46 30.83 0.58
N LYS A 419 3.46 30.31 1.80
CA LYS A 419 4.62 29.63 2.41
C LYS A 419 4.87 28.26 1.78
N VAL A 420 3.81 27.51 1.50
CA VAL A 420 3.89 26.23 0.80
C VAL A 420 4.46 26.42 -0.61
N TYR A 421 4.04 27.46 -1.31
CA TYR A 421 4.54 27.78 -2.64
C TYR A 421 6.04 28.09 -2.66
N ASP A 422 6.57 28.75 -1.61
CA ASP A 422 8.01 28.97 -1.45
C ASP A 422 8.78 27.64 -1.27
N ILE A 423 8.22 26.69 -0.49
CA ILE A 423 8.77 25.34 -0.34
C ILE A 423 8.73 24.60 -1.69
N GLU A 424 7.60 24.60 -2.39
CA GLU A 424 7.45 23.91 -3.67
C GLU A 424 8.45 24.41 -4.71
N ARG A 425 8.62 25.73 -4.82
CA ARG A 425 9.60 26.33 -5.72
C ARG A 425 11.02 25.90 -5.35
N LEU A 426 11.35 25.89 -4.06
CA LEU A 426 12.66 25.46 -3.59
C LEU A 426 12.94 23.99 -3.99
N LEU A 427 11.95 23.10 -3.82
CA LEU A 427 12.07 21.70 -4.22
C LEU A 427 12.22 21.56 -5.75
N LEU A 428 11.41 22.30 -6.52
CA LEU A 428 11.46 22.35 -7.99
C LEU A 428 12.81 22.84 -8.54
N GLU A 429 13.48 23.75 -7.84
CA GLU A 429 14.77 24.31 -8.26
C GLU A 429 15.98 23.47 -7.81
N LYS A 430 15.92 22.88 -6.62
CA LYS A 430 17.08 22.26 -5.97
C LYS A 430 17.17 20.75 -6.15
N ILE A 431 16.07 20.08 -6.45
CA ILE A 431 16.03 18.62 -6.53
C ILE A 431 15.81 18.17 -7.98
N ASP A 432 16.38 17.02 -8.36
CA ASP A 432 16.32 16.50 -9.72
C ASP A 432 14.97 15.83 -10.06
N PHE A 433 14.13 16.56 -10.81
CA PHE A 433 12.87 16.07 -11.38
C PHE A 433 13.03 15.17 -12.61
N LYS A 434 14.24 15.04 -13.16
CA LYS A 434 14.44 14.21 -14.36
C LYS A 434 14.67 12.74 -14.03
N THR A 435 15.18 12.47 -12.82
CA THR A 435 15.65 11.13 -12.45
C THR A 435 14.98 10.60 -11.19
N ASP A 436 14.86 11.41 -10.14
CA ASP A 436 14.45 10.94 -8.83
C ASP A 436 12.98 11.27 -8.49
N ILE A 437 12.52 12.49 -8.79
CA ILE A 437 11.15 12.96 -8.50
C ILE A 437 10.27 12.87 -9.75
N SER A 438 9.09 12.26 -9.61
CA SER A 438 8.05 12.19 -10.64
C SER A 438 7.10 13.40 -10.59
N SER A 439 6.66 13.77 -9.40
CA SER A 439 5.77 14.91 -9.18
C SER A 439 5.81 15.41 -7.74
N ILE A 440 5.45 16.66 -7.54
CA ILE A 440 5.13 17.22 -6.24
C ILE A 440 3.66 17.60 -6.25
N SER A 441 2.90 17.12 -5.27
CA SER A 441 1.54 17.57 -5.03
C SER A 441 1.41 18.09 -3.62
N SER A 442 0.56 19.08 -3.39
CA SER A 442 0.33 19.62 -2.06
C SER A 442 -1.16 19.79 -1.78
N VAL A 443 -1.50 19.70 -0.51
CA VAL A 443 -2.82 20.02 0.03
C VAL A 443 -2.60 20.90 1.24
N ILE A 444 -3.01 22.16 1.12
CA ILE A 444 -3.01 23.19 2.16
C ILE A 444 -4.40 23.19 2.81
N GLY A 445 -4.47 23.49 4.11
CA GLY A 445 -5.73 23.47 4.85
C GLY A 445 -6.13 22.08 5.36
N MET A 446 -5.21 21.11 5.35
CA MET A 446 -5.47 19.73 5.75
C MET A 446 -4.46 19.27 6.80
N LYS A 447 -4.94 18.58 7.82
CA LYS A 447 -4.15 17.81 8.78
C LYS A 447 -4.61 16.35 8.76
N LEU A 448 -3.68 15.41 8.71
CA LEU A 448 -3.99 13.99 8.91
C LEU A 448 -3.92 13.65 10.39
N ASP A 449 -5.00 13.06 10.93
CA ASP A 449 -5.01 12.55 12.30
C ASP A 449 -4.18 11.26 12.44
N GLY A 450 -4.05 10.74 13.67
CA GLY A 450 -3.32 9.48 13.94
C GLY A 450 -3.87 8.24 13.23
N LYS A 451 -5.07 8.31 12.62
CA LYS A 451 -5.69 7.27 11.80
C LYS A 451 -5.63 7.59 10.30
N ASN A 452 -4.84 8.59 9.90
CA ASN A 452 -4.76 9.12 8.54
C ASN A 452 -6.10 9.59 7.98
N GLN A 453 -7.02 10.06 8.83
CA GLN A 453 -8.22 10.74 8.38
C GLN A 453 -7.93 12.23 8.20
N PRO A 454 -8.33 12.83 7.06
CA PRO A 454 -8.15 14.25 6.83
C PRO A 454 -9.10 15.07 7.73
N GLN A 455 -8.55 16.12 8.32
CA GLN A 455 -9.27 17.17 9.04
C GLN A 455 -8.90 18.52 8.42
N ASN A 456 -9.86 19.43 8.34
CA ASN A 456 -9.63 20.76 7.77
C ASN A 456 -9.02 21.66 8.83
N GLU A 457 -7.82 22.18 8.56
CA GLU A 457 -7.06 23.06 9.43
C GLU A 457 -6.24 24.04 8.55
N GLU A 458 -6.68 25.30 8.46
CA GLU A 458 -6.16 26.32 7.52
C GLU A 458 -4.64 26.56 7.60
N PHE A 459 -4.05 26.35 8.77
CA PHE A 459 -2.64 26.60 9.05
C PHE A 459 -1.75 25.36 8.91
N TYR A 460 -2.32 24.20 8.56
CA TYR A 460 -1.58 22.97 8.26
C TYR A 460 -1.48 22.71 6.76
N PHE A 461 -0.43 22.00 6.36
CA PHE A 461 -0.25 21.54 4.99
C PHE A 461 0.44 20.18 4.90
N HIS A 462 0.17 19.48 3.81
CA HIS A 462 0.86 18.27 3.38
C HIS A 462 1.40 18.46 1.97
N ILE A 463 2.69 18.20 1.77
CA ILE A 463 3.31 18.08 0.45
C ILE A 463 3.75 16.62 0.27
N PHE A 464 3.34 16.05 -0.85
CA PHE A 464 3.65 14.71 -1.27
C PHE A 464 4.65 14.77 -2.43
N VAL A 465 5.87 14.31 -2.17
CA VAL A 465 6.91 14.19 -3.19
C VAL A 465 6.85 12.77 -3.74
N ASP A 466 6.19 12.60 -4.88
CA ASP A 466 6.12 11.32 -5.58
C ASP A 466 7.44 11.07 -6.31
N LEU A 467 8.03 9.92 -6.06
CA LEU A 467 9.31 9.51 -6.60
C LEU A 467 9.12 8.55 -7.75
N HIS A 468 10.05 8.58 -8.71
CA HIS A 468 10.13 7.53 -9.72
C HIS A 468 10.42 6.17 -9.07
N GLU A 469 10.06 5.10 -9.78
CA GLU A 469 10.34 3.74 -9.32
C GLU A 469 11.85 3.51 -9.33
N ARG A 470 12.32 2.71 -8.36
CA ARG A 470 13.75 2.45 -8.21
C ARG A 470 14.26 1.66 -9.42
N ALA A 471 15.35 2.12 -10.01
CA ALA A 471 16.04 1.42 -11.07
C ALA A 471 16.57 0.05 -10.58
N PRO A 472 16.65 -0.96 -11.46
CA PRO A 472 17.18 -2.28 -11.15
C PRO A 472 18.58 -2.22 -10.53
N GLN A 473 18.71 -2.65 -9.27
CA GLN A 473 19.98 -2.59 -8.52
C GLN A 473 20.81 -3.87 -8.66
N ASN A 474 20.14 -5.02 -8.67
CA ASN A 474 20.80 -6.32 -8.59
C ASN A 474 20.86 -7.03 -9.95
N LEU A 475 21.75 -8.04 -10.05
CA LEU A 475 21.89 -8.88 -11.24
C LEU A 475 20.55 -9.48 -11.69
N PHE A 476 19.74 -9.91 -10.72
CA PHE A 476 18.41 -10.45 -10.99
C PHE A 476 17.49 -9.42 -11.65
N ASP A 477 17.34 -8.25 -11.02
CA ASP A 477 16.44 -7.20 -11.51
C ASP A 477 16.87 -6.68 -12.88
N LYS A 478 18.18 -6.63 -13.14
CA LYS A 478 18.74 -6.09 -14.38
C LYS A 478 18.69 -7.07 -15.56
N PHE A 479 18.90 -8.36 -15.32
CA PHE A 479 19.10 -9.34 -16.41
C PHE A 479 18.09 -10.47 -16.46
N ILE A 480 17.35 -10.73 -15.38
CA ILE A 480 16.42 -11.87 -15.29
C ILE A 480 14.98 -11.38 -15.22
N ASN A 481 14.70 -10.45 -14.31
CA ASN A 481 13.35 -9.92 -14.09
C ASN A 481 12.65 -9.40 -15.37
N PRO A 482 13.33 -8.70 -16.31
CA PRO A 482 12.68 -8.19 -17.52
C PRO A 482 12.12 -9.29 -18.43
N TYR A 483 12.69 -10.50 -18.37
CA TYR A 483 12.30 -11.62 -19.24
C TYR A 483 11.30 -12.57 -18.60
N LEU A 484 11.23 -12.63 -17.26
CA LEU A 484 10.34 -13.53 -16.53
C LEU A 484 9.08 -12.83 -16.00
N SER A 485 9.05 -11.50 -16.01
CA SER A 485 7.88 -10.74 -15.58
C SER A 485 6.74 -10.88 -16.59
N LEU A 486 5.51 -11.00 -16.09
CA LEU A 486 4.32 -11.11 -16.94
C LEU A 486 4.03 -9.80 -17.68
N GLU A 487 4.19 -8.66 -17.01
CA GLU A 487 3.97 -7.33 -17.58
C GLU A 487 5.07 -6.35 -17.12
N TYR A 488 6.30 -6.51 -17.62
CA TYR A 488 7.41 -5.62 -17.29
C TYR A 488 7.24 -4.23 -17.94
N ASP A 489 7.41 -3.18 -17.14
CA ASP A 489 7.44 -1.78 -17.59
C ASP A 489 8.56 -1.04 -16.84
N ASP A 490 9.64 -0.73 -17.55
CA ASP A 490 10.79 0.00 -17.01
C ASP A 490 10.76 1.50 -17.32
N THR A 491 9.70 2.00 -17.99
CA THR A 491 9.61 3.40 -18.44
C THR A 491 9.84 4.39 -17.30
N PHE A 492 9.41 4.03 -16.08
CA PHE A 492 9.51 4.86 -14.89
C PHE A 492 10.51 4.34 -13.84
N MET A 493 11.28 3.28 -14.15
CA MET A 493 12.28 2.68 -13.25
C MET A 493 13.66 3.32 -13.42
N ILE A 494 13.75 4.62 -13.13
CA ILE A 494 14.96 5.41 -13.40
C ILE A 494 15.68 5.90 -12.14
N ARG A 495 15.00 5.91 -10.99
CA ARG A 495 15.53 6.46 -9.73
C ARG A 495 16.68 5.63 -9.19
N GLN A 496 17.81 6.26 -8.89
CA GLN A 496 18.97 5.56 -8.32
C GLN A 496 19.00 5.61 -6.79
N LYS A 497 18.66 6.78 -6.23
CA LYS A 497 18.63 7.00 -4.79
C LYS A 497 17.45 6.29 -4.14
N SER A 498 17.61 5.93 -2.88
CA SER A 498 16.51 5.50 -2.01
C SER A 498 15.65 6.69 -1.60
N ALA A 499 14.40 6.43 -1.21
CA ALA A 499 13.54 7.43 -0.61
C ALA A 499 14.15 8.05 0.66
N GLN A 500 14.93 7.28 1.43
CA GLN A 500 15.63 7.79 2.62
C GLN A 500 16.77 8.75 2.28
N GLU A 501 17.55 8.46 1.23
CA GLU A 501 18.58 9.39 0.76
C GLU A 501 17.96 10.69 0.23
N ILE A 502 16.81 10.61 -0.45
CA ILE A 502 16.07 11.79 -0.92
C ILE A 502 15.44 12.54 0.26
N GLU A 503 14.94 11.84 1.28
CA GLU A 503 14.46 12.44 2.53
C GLU A 503 15.57 13.25 3.22
N GLU A 504 16.79 12.68 3.32
CA GLU A 504 17.95 13.38 3.88
C GLU A 504 18.35 14.59 3.03
N GLU A 505 18.36 14.46 1.70
CA GLU A 505 18.65 15.56 0.77
C GLU A 505 17.63 16.72 0.91
N ILE A 506 16.34 16.40 1.02
CA ILE A 506 15.29 17.42 1.27
C ILE A 506 15.54 18.12 2.61
N LYS A 507 15.88 17.37 3.68
CA LYS A 507 16.19 17.95 4.98
C LYS A 507 17.40 18.89 4.93
N GLU A 508 18.45 18.50 4.21
CA GLU A 508 19.63 19.35 4.02
C GLU A 508 19.30 20.64 3.26
N VAL A 509 18.48 20.55 2.20
CA VAL A 509 18.00 21.72 1.45
C VAL A 509 17.22 22.67 2.37
N PHE A 510 16.33 22.13 3.20
CA PHE A 510 15.53 22.90 4.15
C PHE A 510 16.40 23.56 5.23
N GLN A 511 17.36 22.85 5.80
CA GLN A 511 18.28 23.43 6.79
C GLN A 511 19.12 24.60 6.23
N GLN A 512 19.41 24.59 4.93
CA GLN A 512 20.22 25.64 4.29
C GLN A 512 19.42 26.85 3.81
N HIS A 513 18.13 26.68 3.47
CA HIS A 513 17.35 27.69 2.74
C HIS A 513 16.07 28.14 3.46
N ILE A 514 15.56 27.37 4.43
CA ILE A 514 14.38 27.75 5.20
C ILE A 514 14.82 28.53 6.45
N ILE A 515 14.13 29.63 6.72
CA ILE A 515 14.43 30.52 7.84
C ILE A 515 14.04 29.80 9.15
N PRO A 516 14.94 29.72 10.16
CA PRO A 516 14.57 29.22 11.48
C PRO A 516 13.39 30.03 12.05
N ASN A 517 12.34 29.35 12.53
CA ASN A 517 11.09 29.88 13.10
C ASN A 517 10.00 30.36 12.12
N GLU A 518 10.07 30.02 10.83
CA GLU A 518 8.98 30.31 9.89
C GLU A 518 7.80 29.33 9.98
N PHE A 519 8.06 28.12 10.48
CA PHE A 519 7.09 27.06 10.71
C PHE A 519 7.14 26.65 12.18
N GLU A 520 5.98 26.47 12.81
CA GLU A 520 5.89 25.87 14.16
C GLU A 520 6.26 24.39 14.11
N GLU A 521 5.81 23.70 13.05
CA GLU A 521 6.15 22.32 12.76
C GLU A 521 6.58 22.18 11.30
N LEU A 522 7.68 21.48 11.03
CA LEU A 522 8.07 21.08 9.68
C LEU A 522 8.78 19.73 9.73
N ASN A 523 8.11 18.69 9.25
CA ASN A 523 8.58 17.32 9.29
C ASN A 523 8.71 16.76 7.88
N VAL A 524 9.86 16.14 7.59
CA VAL A 524 10.12 15.41 6.34
C VAL A 524 10.36 13.95 6.67
N PHE A 525 9.59 13.04 6.09
CA PHE A 525 9.71 11.62 6.37
C PHE A 525 9.28 10.74 5.19
N SER A 526 9.95 9.61 5.02
CA SER A 526 9.48 8.49 4.22
C SER A 526 8.74 7.47 5.10
N LEU A 527 7.68 6.85 4.57
CA LEU A 527 6.99 5.79 5.32
C LEU A 527 7.92 4.58 5.48
N LYS A 528 8.16 4.18 6.73
CA LYS A 528 8.85 2.92 7.02
C LYS A 528 7.85 1.77 7.00
N ALA A 529 8.32 0.56 6.70
CA ALA A 529 7.45 -0.60 6.87
C ALA A 529 7.25 -0.90 8.35
N GLY A 530 6.00 -1.02 8.73
CA GLY A 530 5.58 -1.21 10.10
C GLY A 530 4.19 -0.66 10.30
N ILE A 531 3.60 -0.99 11.45
CA ILE A 531 2.26 -0.51 11.83
C ILE A 531 2.37 0.70 12.76
N VAL A 532 3.58 1.05 13.19
CA VAL A 532 3.87 2.20 14.06
C VAL A 532 4.49 3.33 13.24
N LYS A 533 3.98 4.56 13.44
CA LYS A 533 4.50 5.79 12.80
C LYS A 533 5.87 6.17 13.36
N ASN A 534 6.05 6.00 14.66
CA ASN A 534 7.27 6.30 15.39
C ASN A 534 7.85 5.02 16.01
N ASP A 535 9.18 4.92 16.09
CA ASP A 535 9.85 3.79 16.75
C ASP A 535 9.61 3.80 18.29
N ILE A 536 9.41 4.99 18.87
CA ILE A 536 9.10 5.23 20.29
C ILE A 536 8.12 6.40 20.39
N GLU A 537 7.04 6.24 21.16
CA GLU A 537 6.09 7.30 21.52
C GLU A 537 6.08 7.50 23.03
N ILE A 538 6.14 8.75 23.48
CA ILE A 538 6.22 9.09 24.91
C ILE A 538 5.02 9.97 25.26
N ALA A 539 4.06 9.42 25.99
CA ALA A 539 2.92 10.17 26.49
C ALA A 539 3.31 10.94 27.77
N ILE A 540 3.17 12.26 27.73
CA ILE A 540 3.38 13.14 28.89
C ILE A 540 2.01 13.64 29.37
N MET A 541 1.74 13.43 30.65
CA MET A 541 0.49 13.85 31.29
C MET A 541 0.81 14.77 32.47
N ALA A 542 0.27 15.98 32.44
CA ALA A 542 0.26 16.88 33.60
C ALA A 542 -1.14 17.47 33.79
N SER A 543 -1.39 17.99 34.99
CA SER A 543 -2.66 18.66 35.33
C SER A 543 -2.77 20.09 34.77
N ASP A 544 -1.73 20.57 34.08
CA ASP A 544 -1.54 21.96 33.66
C ASP A 544 -0.74 21.98 32.35
N ASP A 545 -1.29 22.59 31.30
CA ASP A 545 -0.73 22.56 29.94
C ASP A 545 0.65 23.22 29.85
N GLU A 546 0.88 24.27 30.64
CA GLU A 546 2.19 24.94 30.74
C GLU A 546 3.28 24.00 31.25
N LYS A 547 2.93 23.12 32.19
CA LYS A 547 3.88 22.12 32.72
C LYS A 547 4.16 21.02 31.71
N THR A 548 3.15 20.61 30.94
CA THR A 548 3.30 19.65 29.85
C THR A 548 4.25 20.21 28.78
N LYS A 549 4.04 21.45 28.33
CA LYS A 549 4.89 22.12 27.33
C LYS A 549 6.35 22.23 27.80
N ASN A 550 6.56 22.68 29.04
CA ASN A 550 7.91 22.76 29.61
C ASN A 550 8.59 21.38 29.74
N ALA A 551 7.84 20.34 30.12
CA ALA A 551 8.37 18.99 30.21
C ALA A 551 8.76 18.43 28.84
N ILE A 552 7.96 18.69 27.80
CA ILE A 552 8.26 18.30 26.42
C ILE A 552 9.56 18.96 25.97
N ALA A 553 9.69 20.29 26.09
CA ALA A 553 10.89 21.00 25.63
C ALA A 553 12.18 20.46 26.26
N VAL A 554 12.17 20.15 27.56
CA VAL A 554 13.31 19.54 28.25
C VAL A 554 13.59 18.12 27.76
N LEU A 555 12.53 17.36 27.44
CA LEU A 555 12.67 16.01 26.92
C LEU A 555 13.28 16.02 25.52
N GLU A 556 12.83 16.91 24.64
CA GLU A 556 13.33 17.06 23.27
C GLU A 556 14.83 17.39 23.26
N GLU A 557 15.25 18.35 24.08
CA GLU A 557 16.66 18.73 24.20
C GLU A 557 17.51 17.50 24.61
N LYS A 558 17.06 16.76 25.63
CA LYS A 558 17.80 15.58 26.12
C LYS A 558 17.79 14.44 25.11
N LEU A 559 16.67 14.18 24.45
CA LEU A 559 16.56 13.14 23.42
C LEU A 559 17.46 13.45 22.24
N GLY A 560 17.59 14.73 21.85
CA GLY A 560 18.49 15.18 20.77
C GLY A 560 19.97 14.89 21.04
N THR A 561 20.37 14.75 22.30
CA THR A 561 21.76 14.37 22.66
C THR A 561 22.05 12.88 22.54
N ILE A 562 21.03 12.03 22.39
CA ILE A 562 21.19 10.58 22.34
C ILE A 562 21.61 10.17 20.92
N LYS A 563 22.82 9.61 20.81
CA LYS A 563 23.33 9.09 19.54
C LYS A 563 22.40 8.02 18.96
N GLY A 564 21.82 8.31 17.79
CA GLY A 564 20.89 7.43 17.08
C GLY A 564 19.45 7.95 17.03
N VAL A 565 19.13 9.01 17.78
CA VAL A 565 17.88 9.75 17.61
C VAL A 565 18.05 10.69 16.41
N SER A 566 17.23 10.49 15.37
CA SER A 566 17.30 11.26 14.13
C SER A 566 16.09 12.18 13.90
N ASN A 567 14.98 11.95 14.60
CA ASN A 567 13.77 12.76 14.50
C ASN A 567 13.04 12.77 15.85
N ILE A 568 12.55 13.94 16.25
CA ILE A 568 11.74 14.17 17.45
C ILE A 568 10.58 15.07 17.01
N ALA A 569 9.36 14.64 17.29
CA ALA A 569 8.15 15.40 17.03
C ALA A 569 7.25 15.34 18.27
N ASN A 570 6.48 16.39 18.50
CA ASN A 570 5.51 16.48 19.58
C ASN A 570 4.16 16.94 19.01
N ASP A 571 3.07 16.68 19.76
CA ASP A 571 1.70 16.96 19.31
C ASP A 571 1.16 18.34 19.78
N LEU A 572 1.98 19.20 20.39
CA LEU A 572 1.56 20.32 21.26
C LEU A 572 1.89 21.74 20.79
#